data_AF-A0A378PMZ1-F1
#
_entry.id   AF-A0A378PMZ1-F1
#
_cell.length_a   1.000
_cell.length_b   1.000
_cell.length_c   1.000
_cell.angle_alpha   90.00
_cell.angle_beta   90.00
_cell.angle_gamma   90.00
#
_symmetry.space_group_name_H-M   'P 1'
#
loop_
_entity.id
_entity.type
_entity.pdbx_description
1 polymer ?
#
loop_
_entity_poly.entity_id
_entity_poly.type
_entity_poly.pdbx_seq_one_letter_code
_entity_poly.pdbx_strand_id
1 'polypeptide(L)' 'MNQNVLLTLSPVSSEAYEVFNELKVYRQTAETIIAQAVLIKKQNGVITTVDAFNAYRKSIAVC' A
#
# COMPACT_ATOMS: atom_id res chain seq x y z
N MET A 1 8.69 17.16 9.39
CA MET A 1 7.71 16.33 8.65
C MET A 1 7.64 14.99 9.36
N ASN A 2 6.53 14.69 10.03
CA ASN A 2 6.35 13.41 10.70
C ASN A 2 5.82 12.42 9.66
N GLN A 3 6.64 11.44 9.31
CA GLN A 3 6.22 10.32 8.47
C GLN A 3 5.52 9.31 9.37
N ASN A 4 4.19 9.28 9.33
CA ASN A 4 3.42 8.29 10.05
C ASN A 4 3.49 6.97 9.27
N VAL A 5 4.19 5.98 9.82
CA VAL A 5 4.22 4.62 9.26
C VAL A 5 3.08 3.83 9.88
N LEU A 6 2.10 3.43 9.06
CA LEU A 6 1.03 2.52 9.46
C LEU A 6 1.38 1.11 8.99
N LEU A 7 1.44 0.16 9.94
CA LEU A 7 1.62 -1.26 9.65
C LEU A 7 0.38 -2.03 10.13
N THR A 8 -0.30 -2.69 9.20
CA THR A 8 -1.42 -3.59 9.49
C THR A 8 -1.01 -5.01 9.13
N LEU A 9 -1.21 -5.96 10.06
CA LEU A 9 -1.00 -7.38 9.83
C LEU A 9 -2.35 -8.08 9.92
N SER A 10 -2.78 -8.70 8.83
CA SER A 10 -4.03 -9.47 8.78
C SER A 10 -3.71 -10.97 8.70
N PRO A 11 -4.32 -11.82 9.55
CA PRO A 11 -4.12 -13.26 9.50
C PRO A 11 -4.82 -13.92 8.30
N VAL A 12 -5.84 -13.26 7.75
CA VAL A 12 -6.62 -13.72 6.59
C VAL A 12 -6.21 -12.92 5.35
N SER A 13 -5.84 -13.61 4.28
CA SER A 13 -5.31 -12.95 3.07
C SER A 13 -6.35 -12.16 2.30
N SER A 14 -7.63 -12.59 2.28
CA SER A 14 -8.71 -11.87 1.60
C SER A 14 -8.97 -10.52 2.27
N GLU A 15 -9.03 -10.48 3.60
CA GLU A 15 -9.20 -9.25 4.39
C GLU A 15 -8.03 -8.28 4.15
N ALA A 16 -6.79 -8.79 4.13
CA ALA A 16 -5.62 -7.98 3.81
C ALA A 16 -5.74 -7.31 2.43
N TYR A 17 -6.23 -8.06 1.44
CA TYR A 17 -6.41 -7.60 0.07
C TYR A 17 -7.54 -6.57 -0.06
N GLU A 18 -8.67 -6.80 0.61
CA GLU A 18 -9.81 -5.87 0.65
C GLU A 18 -9.39 -4.54 1.25
N VAL A 19 -8.81 -4.53 2.46
CA VAL A 19 -8.34 -3.31 3.12
C VAL A 19 -7.28 -2.59 2.28
N PHE A 20 -6.33 -3.32 1.69
CA PHE A 20 -5.33 -2.73 0.80
C PHE A 20 -5.96 -2.03 -0.41
N ASN A 21 -7.00 -2.61 -1.01
CA ASN A 21 -7.70 -1.99 -2.13
C ASN A 21 -8.49 -0.76 -1.70
N GLU A 22 -9.16 -0.80 -0.54
CA GLU A 22 -9.85 0.35 0.02
C GLU A 22 -8.91 1.53 0.26
N LEU A 23 -7.70 1.26 0.78
CA LEU A 23 -6.68 2.29 0.99
C LEU A 23 -6.26 2.98 -0.31
N LYS A 24 -6.15 2.23 -1.42
CA LYS A 24 -5.77 2.79 -2.74
C LYS A 24 -6.83 3.71 -3.33
N VAL A 25 -8.11 3.48 -3.07
CA VAL A 25 -9.21 4.32 -3.58
C VAL A 25 -9.57 5.49 -2.67
N TYR A 26 -9.01 5.53 -1.45
CA TYR A 26 -9.26 6.61 -0.52
C TYR A 26 -8.81 7.97 -1.09
N ARG A 27 -9.64 8.99 -0.94
CA ARG A 27 -9.36 10.33 -1.46
C ARG A 27 -8.18 10.94 -0.71
N GLN A 28 -7.09 11.18 -1.43
CA GLN A 28 -5.87 11.76 -0.91
C GLN A 28 -6.05 13.26 -0.68
N THR A 29 -5.81 13.74 0.54
CA THR A 29 -5.78 15.16 0.90
C THR A 29 -4.40 15.52 1.45
N ALA A 30 -4.12 16.80 1.69
CA ALA A 30 -2.86 17.23 2.31
C ALA A 30 -2.55 16.52 3.64
N GLU A 31 -3.57 16.03 4.34
CA GLU A 31 -3.49 15.39 5.65
C GLU A 31 -3.49 13.86 5.57
N THR A 32 -3.97 13.27 4.46
CA THR A 32 -4.17 11.83 4.29
C THR A 32 -3.36 11.22 3.15
N ILE A 33 -2.33 11.93 2.65
CA ILE A 33 -1.45 11.41 1.59
C ILE A 33 -0.75 10.12 2.04
N ILE A 34 -1.07 9.04 1.34
CA ILE A 34 -0.37 7.77 1.37
C ILE A 34 0.74 7.85 0.32
N ALA A 35 1.97 8.07 0.78
CA ALA A 35 3.15 8.07 -0.09
C ALA A 35 3.35 6.72 -0.78
N GLN A 36 3.19 5.64 -0.01
CA GLN A 36 3.36 4.27 -0.47
C GLN A 36 2.55 3.31 0.41
N ALA A 37 2.02 2.25 -0.20
CA ALA A 37 1.47 1.09 0.50
C ALA A 37 1.92 -0.18 -0.22
N VAL A 38 2.23 -1.24 0.54
CA VAL A 38 2.66 -2.53 -0.04
C VAL A 38 1.87 -3.66 0.61
N LEU A 39 1.30 -4.54 -0.21
CA LEU A 39 0.74 -5.80 0.23
C LEU A 39 1.80 -6.88 0.10
N ILE A 40 2.19 -7.49 1.22
CA ILE A 40 3.18 -8.56 1.27
C ILE A 40 2.57 -9.87 1.75
N LYS A 41 3.13 -10.98 1.30
CA LYS A 41 2.76 -12.33 1.73
C LYS A 41 3.99 -13.05 2.25
N LYS A 42 3.86 -13.72 3.40
CA LYS A 42 4.91 -14.61 3.93
C LYS A 42 4.47 -16.05 3.77
N GLN A 43 5.23 -16.86 3.03
CA GLN A 43 5.02 -18.30 2.89
C GLN A 43 6.35 -19.03 3.01
N ASN A 44 6.39 -20.10 3.81
CA ASN A 44 7.58 -20.93 4.02
C ASN A 44 8.84 -20.12 4.39
N GLY A 45 8.67 -19.06 5.20
CA GLY A 45 9.76 -18.17 5.60
C GLY A 45 10.16 -17.11 4.55
N VAL A 46 9.65 -17.18 3.33
CA VAL A 46 9.91 -16.22 2.24
C VAL A 46 8.85 -15.12 2.25
N ILE A 47 9.28 -13.86 2.19
CA ILE A 47 8.40 -12.69 2.05
C ILE A 47 8.41 -12.25 0.59
N THR A 48 7.23 -12.16 -0.02
CA THR A 48 7.05 -11.69 -1.39
C THR A 48 6.09 -10.50 -1.43
N THR A 49 6.34 -9.58 -2.36
CA THR A 49 5.39 -8.48 -2.63
C THR A 49 4.29 -9.01 -3.54
N VAL A 50 3.03 -8.77 -3.16
CA VAL A 50 1.84 -9.14 -3.93
C VAL A 50 1.37 -7.96 -4.77
N ASP A 51 1.30 -6.77 -4.17
CA ASP A 51 0.90 -5.53 -4.84
C ASP A 51 1.55 -4.32 -4.14
N ALA A 52 1.71 -3.22 -4.85
CA ALA A 52 2.28 -1.99 -4.32
C ALA A 52 1.62 -0.75 -4.95
N PHE A 53 1.26 0.20 -4.09
CA PHE A 53 0.81 1.53 -4.47
C PHE A 53 1.91 2.54 -4.19
N ASN A 54 2.21 3.40 -5.16
CA ASN A 54 3.14 4.52 -5.01
C ASN A 54 2.53 5.76 -5.67
N ALA A 55 2.16 6.75 -4.85
CA ALA A 55 1.49 7.96 -5.31
C ALA A 55 2.38 8.83 -6.23
N TYR A 56 3.71 8.70 -6.13
CA TYR A 56 4.67 9.53 -6.85
C TYR A 56 5.02 8.99 -8.25
N ARG A 57 4.48 7.85 -8.67
CA ARG A 57 4.86 7.21 -9.96
C ARG A 57 4.02 7.64 -11.17
N LYS A 58 3.13 8.63 -11.04
CA LYS A 58 2.22 9.07 -12.12
C LYS A 58 2.81 10.07 -13.13
N SER A 59 4.09 10.45 -13.05
CA SER A 59 4.67 11.52 -13.88
C SER A 59 5.80 11.09 -14.83
N ILE A 60 5.75 9.87 -15.38
CA ILE A 60 6.51 9.57 -16.60
C ILE A 60 5.50 9.16 -17.69
N ALA A 61 4.78 10.16 -18.19
CA ALA A 61 4.40 10.15 -19.60
C ALA A 61 5.67 10.48 -20.38
N VAL A 62 6.29 9.47 -20.99
CA VAL A 62 7.35 9.70 -21.98
C VAL A 62 6.67 10.33 -23.18
N CYS A 63 7.02 11.59 -23.47
CA CYS A 63 6.70 12.25 -24.74
C CYS A 63 7.37 11.56 -25.91
#